data_AF-A0A969K8W0-F1
#
_entry.id   AF-A0A969K8W0-F1
#
_cell.length_a   1.000
_cell.length_b   1.000
_cell.length_c   1.000
_cell.angle_alpha   90.00
_cell.angle_beta   90.00
_cell.angle_gamma   90.00
#
_symmetry.space_group_name_H-M   'P 1'
#
loop_
_entity.id
_entity.type
_entity.pdbx_description
1 polymer ?
#
loop_
_entity_poly.entity_id
_entity_poly.type
_entity_poly.pdbx_seq_one_letter_code
_entity_poly.pdbx_strand_id
1 'polypeptide(L)'
;MAGWVGLLVTGLNLIPAGQLDGGHILYALVGHQTARKVTWAIVLLMLAMGFLWVGWFVWAALIAILGRFRAPLLNELTPLHRWQKVLAVVGLVIFFLVFTPVPFTEVR
;
A
#
# COMPACT_ATOMS: atom_id res chain seq x y z
N MET A 1 4.44 25.34 -1.05
CA MET A 1 3.28 24.54 -1.47
C MET A 1 3.64 23.17 -2.07
N ALA A 2 4.89 22.65 -1.97
CA ALA A 2 5.31 21.42 -2.67
C ALA A 2 5.47 20.16 -1.77
N GLY A 3 5.61 20.31 -0.45
CA GLY A 3 5.88 19.18 0.46
C GLY A 3 4.69 18.23 0.68
N TRP A 4 3.45 18.74 0.61
CA TRP A 4 2.25 17.93 0.87
C TRP A 4 1.99 16.90 -0.23
N VAL A 5 2.29 17.22 -1.50
CA VAL A 5 2.20 16.28 -2.62
C VAL A 5 3.22 15.16 -2.44
N GLY A 6 4.46 15.48 -2.04
CA GLY A 6 5.50 14.48 -1.78
C GLY A 6 5.14 13.53 -0.64
N LEU A 7 4.54 14.03 0.44
CA LEU A 7 4.01 13.20 1.54
C LEU A 7 2.85 12.33 1.07
N LEU A 8 1.94 12.86 0.25
CA LEU A 8 0.83 12.09 -0.31
C LEU A 8 1.32 10.96 -1.22
N VAL A 9 2.27 11.22 -2.12
CA VAL A 9 2.88 10.20 -2.98
C VAL A 9 3.60 9.14 -2.15
N THR A 10 4.30 9.55 -1.08
CA THR A 10 4.99 8.64 -0.16
C THR A 10 3.99 7.75 0.59
N GLY A 11 2.92 8.33 1.14
CA GLY A 11 1.87 7.59 1.82
C GLY A 11 1.15 6.61 0.90
N LEU A 12 0.84 7.02 -0.34
CA LEU A 12 0.25 6.14 -1.34
C LEU A 12 1.18 4.97 -1.68
N ASN A 13 2.48 5.21 -1.85
CA ASN A 13 3.44 4.16 -2.19
C ASN A 13 3.69 3.18 -1.02
N LEU A 14 3.43 3.60 0.22
CA LEU A 14 3.49 2.73 1.39
C LEU A 14 2.21 1.93 1.63
N ILE A 15 1.15 2.07 0.80
CA ILE A 15 -0.03 1.22 0.90
C ILE A 15 0.42 -0.25 0.78
N PRO A 16 0.03 -1.12 1.73
CA PRO A 16 0.46 -2.52 1.77
C PRO A 16 -0.29 -3.40 0.74
N ALA A 17 -0.28 -2.99 -0.54
CA ALA A 17 -1.03 -3.63 -1.61
C ALA A 17 -0.29 -3.61 -2.95
N GLY A 18 -0.41 -4.71 -3.70
CA GLY A 18 0.00 -4.79 -5.10
C GLY A 18 1.51 -4.59 -5.31
N GLN A 19 1.86 -3.81 -6.34
CA GLN A 19 3.25 -3.55 -6.73
C GLN A 19 3.91 -2.37 -5.97
N LEU A 20 3.17 -1.71 -5.10
CA LEU A 20 3.68 -0.58 -4.32
C LEU A 20 4.78 -1.03 -3.34
N ASP A 21 5.60 -0.08 -2.88
CA ASP A 21 6.68 -0.38 -1.93
C ASP A 21 6.14 -0.99 -0.63
N GLY A 22 5.00 -0.51 -0.14
CA GLY A 22 4.27 -1.12 0.98
C GLY A 22 3.86 -2.57 0.71
N GLY A 23 3.49 -2.91 -0.53
CA GLY A 23 3.17 -4.28 -0.95
C GLY A 23 4.39 -5.20 -0.93
N HIS A 24 5.58 -4.70 -1.29
CA HIS A 24 6.85 -5.43 -1.15
C HIS A 24 7.23 -5.64 0.31
N ILE A 25 7.06 -4.61 1.15
CA ILE A 25 7.28 -4.69 2.60
C ILE A 25 6.38 -5.75 3.22
N LEU A 26 5.09 -5.73 2.90
CA LEU A 26 4.13 -6.70 3.39
C LEU A 26 4.49 -8.12 2.92
N TYR A 27 4.80 -8.28 1.63
CA TYR A 27 5.25 -9.54 1.05
C TYR A 27 6.43 -10.13 1.82
N ALA A 28 7.41 -9.29 2.13
CA ALA A 28 8.58 -9.70 2.86
C ALA A 28 8.19 -10.20 4.28
N LEU A 29 7.31 -9.48 4.98
CA LEU A 29 6.92 -9.81 6.35
C LEU A 29 6.07 -11.08 6.49
N VAL A 30 5.05 -11.24 5.64
CA VAL A 30 3.99 -12.28 5.82
C VAL A 30 3.95 -13.32 4.71
N GLY A 31 4.83 -13.21 3.72
CA GLY A 31 4.91 -14.10 2.57
C GLY A 31 3.84 -13.83 1.51
N HIS A 32 4.02 -14.46 0.35
CA HIS A 32 3.23 -14.23 -0.87
C HIS A 32 1.73 -14.46 -0.69
N GLN A 33 1.37 -15.59 -0.09
CA GLN A 33 -0.03 -16.01 0.04
C GLN A 33 -0.84 -15.03 0.88
N THR A 34 -0.28 -14.62 2.02
CA THR A 34 -0.93 -13.67 2.94
C THR A 34 -0.94 -12.27 2.34
N ALA A 35 0.18 -11.80 1.77
CA ALA A 35 0.26 -10.48 1.16
C ALA A 35 -0.72 -10.31 -0.02
N ARG A 36 -0.95 -11.37 -0.81
CA ARG A 36 -1.97 -11.37 -1.87
C ARG A 36 -3.38 -11.24 -1.30
N LYS A 37 -3.72 -11.98 -0.24
CA LYS A 37 -5.04 -11.86 0.43
C LYS A 37 -5.25 -10.45 0.97
N VAL A 38 -4.24 -9.88 1.63
CA VAL A 38 -4.28 -8.52 2.17
C VAL A 38 -4.42 -7.48 1.07
N THR A 39 -3.71 -7.64 -0.06
CA THR A 39 -3.85 -6.76 -1.23
C THR A 39 -5.31 -6.72 -1.71
N TRP A 40 -5.97 -7.87 -1.86
CA TRP A 40 -7.37 -7.92 -2.27
C TRP A 40 -8.34 -7.37 -1.21
N ALA A 41 -8.04 -7.58 0.08
CA ALA A 41 -8.81 -6.98 1.16
C ALA A 41 -8.70 -5.44 1.15
N ILE A 42 -7.51 -4.90 0.87
CA ILE A 42 -7.29 -3.45 0.72
C ILE A 42 -8.02 -2.91 -0.50
N VAL A 43 -7.96 -3.59 -1.64
CA VAL A 43 -8.75 -3.19 -2.83
C VAL A 43 -10.24 -3.12 -2.50
N LEU A 44 -10.77 -4.12 -1.79
CA LEU A 44 -12.19 -4.11 -1.38
C LEU A 44 -12.50 -2.95 -0.43
N LEU A 45 -11.61 -2.68 0.55
CA LEU A 45 -11.73 -1.54 1.44
C LEU A 45 -11.71 -0.22 0.68
N MET A 46 -10.83 -0.07 -0.31
CA MET A 46 -10.73 1.14 -1.14
C MET A 46 -11.98 1.32 -2.01
N LEU A 47 -12.58 0.25 -2.52
CA LEU A 47 -13.88 0.33 -3.20
C LEU A 47 -14.97 0.87 -2.25
N ALA A 48 -14.99 0.42 -0.99
CA ALA A 48 -15.90 0.96 0.02
C ALA A 48 -15.59 2.44 0.36
N MET A 49 -14.32 2.82 0.44
CA MET A 49 -13.92 4.21 0.64
C MET A 49 -14.20 5.09 -0.59
N GLY A 50 -14.40 4.50 -1.77
CA GLY A 50 -14.85 5.19 -2.99
C GLY A 50 -16.14 5.98 -2.81
N PHE A 51 -17.03 5.53 -1.92
CA PHE A 51 -18.25 6.25 -1.57
C PHE A 51 -17.99 7.53 -0.76
N LEU A 52 -16.83 7.64 -0.10
CA LEU A 52 -16.39 8.86 0.60
C LEU A 52 -15.65 9.81 -0.34
N TRP A 53 -14.81 9.26 -1.22
CA TRP A 53 -14.06 10.04 -2.21
C TRP A 53 -13.80 9.22 -3.47
N VAL A 54 -14.24 9.75 -4.62
CA VAL A 54 -14.18 9.08 -5.92
C VAL A 54 -12.75 8.64 -6.29
N GLY A 55 -11.73 9.36 -5.83
CA GLY A 55 -10.33 9.00 -6.08
C GLY A 55 -9.96 7.61 -5.57
N TRP A 56 -10.63 7.07 -4.54
CA TRP A 56 -10.38 5.71 -4.08
C TRP A 56 -10.79 4.64 -5.09
N PHE A 57 -11.80 4.88 -5.94
CA PHE A 57 -12.13 3.96 -7.04
C PHE A 57 -11.00 3.88 -8.07
N VAL A 58 -10.39 5.02 -8.40
CA VAL A 58 -9.24 5.08 -9.32
C VAL A 58 -8.08 4.28 -8.74
N TRP A 59 -7.75 4.51 -7.46
CA TRP A 59 -6.68 3.78 -6.79
C TRP A 59 -6.97 2.28 -6.64
N ALA A 60 -8.21 1.91 -6.31
CA ALA A 60 -8.63 0.51 -6.23
C ALA A 60 -8.47 -0.20 -7.59
N ALA A 61 -8.86 0.45 -8.69
CA ALA A 61 -8.69 -0.08 -10.04
C ALA A 61 -7.20 -0.25 -10.40
N LEU A 62 -6.38 0.77 -10.14
CA LEU A 62 -4.93 0.72 -10.38
C LEU A 62 -4.27 -0.43 -9.61
N ILE A 63 -4.54 -0.55 -8.31
CA ILE A 63 -3.97 -1.61 -7.47
C ILE A 63 -4.51 -2.99 -7.87
N ALA A 64 -5.78 -3.11 -8.26
CA ALA A 64 -6.35 -4.37 -8.75
C ALA A 64 -5.69 -4.83 -10.06
N ILE A 65 -5.36 -3.90 -10.96
CA ILE A 65 -4.64 -4.20 -12.22
C ILE A 65 -3.19 -4.57 -11.92
N LEU A 66 -2.47 -3.73 -11.17
CA LEU A 66 -1.06 -3.93 -10.83
C LEU A 66 -0.86 -5.18 -9.96
N GLY A 67 -1.75 -5.44 -9.02
CA GLY A 67 -1.70 -6.56 -8.08
C GLY A 67 -1.95 -7.92 -8.73
N ARG A 68 -2.52 -7.98 -9.94
CA ARG A 68 -2.66 -9.23 -10.71
C ARG A 68 -1.34 -9.73 -11.29
N PHE A 69 -0.42 -8.83 -11.60
CA PHE A 69 0.85 -9.18 -12.24
C PHE A 69 1.97 -9.26 -11.20
N ARG A 70 2.27 -10.47 -10.72
CA ARG A 70 3.58 -10.78 -10.13
C ARG A 70 4.00 -12.22 -10.41
N ALA A 71 5.16 -12.33 -11.06
CA ALA A 71 5.92 -13.57 -11.15
C ALA A 71 6.46 -13.93 -9.75
N PRO A 72 6.46 -15.20 -9.33
CA PRO A 72 7.11 -15.63 -8.09
C PRO A 72 8.60 -15.25 -8.19
N LEU A 73 9.09 -14.48 -7.22
CA LEU A 73 10.52 -14.16 -7.16
C LEU A 73 11.25 -15.38 -6.61
N LEU A 74 12.29 -15.86 -7.29
CA LEU A 74 13.14 -16.98 -6.83
C LEU A 74 13.74 -16.79 -5.42
N ASN A 75 13.68 -15.58 -4.86
CA ASN A 75 14.15 -15.23 -3.51
C ASN A 75 13.15 -15.51 -2.37
N GLU A 76 12.07 -16.27 -2.62
CA GLU A 76 11.09 -16.71 -1.60
C GLU A 76 11.70 -17.51 -0.42
N LEU A 77 12.97 -17.91 -0.53
CA LEU A 77 13.67 -18.73 0.45
C LEU A 77 14.57 -17.94 1.42
N THR A 78 14.78 -16.63 1.21
CA THR A 78 15.73 -15.86 2.03
C THR A 78 15.01 -15.17 3.20
N PRO A 79 15.24 -15.60 4.47
CA PRO A 79 14.59 -14.97 5.61
C PRO A 79 15.12 -13.54 5.83
N LEU A 80 14.21 -12.61 6.12
CA LEU A 80 14.58 -11.22 6.43
C LEU A 80 15.43 -11.13 7.69
N HIS A 81 16.50 -10.34 7.59
CA HIS A 81 17.32 -9.99 8.73
C HIS A 81 16.57 -9.06 9.69
N ARG A 82 16.96 -9.06 10.98
CA ARG A 82 16.19 -8.37 12.04
C ARG A 82 16.00 -6.87 11.77
N TRP A 83 17.00 -6.18 11.23
CA TRP A 83 16.88 -4.74 10.89
C TRP A 83 15.93 -4.48 9.72
N GLN A 84 15.81 -5.41 8.77
CA GLN A 84 14.87 -5.27 7.64
C GLN A 84 13.43 -5.34 8.14
N LYS A 85 13.16 -6.20 9.14
CA LYS A 85 11.85 -6.23 9.81
C LYS A 85 11.56 -4.93 10.55
N VAL A 86 12.55 -4.32 11.20
CA VAL A 86 12.37 -3.01 11.86
C VAL A 86 12.03 -1.93 10.84
N LEU A 87 12.74 -1.84 9.71
CA LEU A 87 12.43 -0.88 8.66
C LEU A 87 11.05 -1.10 8.05
N ALA A 88 10.64 -2.36 7.87
CA ALA A 88 9.32 -2.72 7.40
C ALA A 88 8.21 -2.22 8.34
N VAL A 89 8.40 -2.40 9.66
CA VAL A 89 7.47 -1.88 10.68
C VAL A 89 7.46 -0.35 10.68
N VAL A 90 8.61 0.30 10.60
CA VAL A 90 8.71 1.76 10.53
C VAL A 90 7.98 2.31 9.30
N GLY A 91 8.14 1.69 8.13
CA GLY A 91 7.40 2.08 6.92
C GLY A 91 5.89 1.95 7.08
N LEU A 92 5.42 0.89 7.74
CA LEU A 92 4.00 0.72 8.05
C LEU A 92 3.48 1.78 9.04
N VAL A 93 4.28 2.16 10.04
CA VAL A 93 3.93 3.24 10.98
C VAL A 93 3.83 4.59 10.24
N ILE A 94 4.80 4.90 9.37
CA ILE A 94 4.78 6.11 8.55
C ILE A 94 3.53 6.15 7.66
N PHE A 95 3.16 5.01 7.06
CA PHE A 95 1.91 4.90 6.31
C PHE A 95 0.71 5.35 7.15
N PHE A 96 0.52 4.78 8.34
CA PHE A 96 -0.62 5.14 9.20
C PHE A 96 -0.58 6.60 9.66
N LEU A 97 0.60 7.18 9.86
CA LEU A 97 0.76 8.59 10.25
C LEU A 97 0.41 9.57 9.12
N VAL A 98 0.64 9.17 7.86
CA VAL A 98 0.47 10.03 6.67
C VAL A 98 -0.82 9.72 5.91
N PHE A 99 -1.47 8.59 6.20
CA PHE A 99 -2.68 8.17 5.49
C PHE A 99 -3.85 9.11 5.80
N THR A 100 -4.20 9.93 4.82
CA THR A 100 -5.36 10.82 4.89
C THR A 100 -6.51 10.23 4.07
N PRO A 101 -7.59 9.71 4.70
CA PRO A 101 -8.69 9.05 3.99
C PRO A 101 -9.47 10.00 3.07
N VAL A 102 -9.44 11.31 3.32
CA VAL A 102 -10.05 12.33 2.44
C VAL A 102 -9.00 13.42 2.23
N PRO A 103 -8.12 13.28 1.22
CA PRO A 103 -7.00 14.21 1.04
C PRO A 103 -7.45 15.59 0.55
N PHE A 104 -8.57 15.66 -0.16
CA PHE A 104 -9.14 16.90 -0.67
C PHE A 104 -10.53 17.08 -0.08
N THR A 105 -10.66 18.02 0.84
CA THR A 105 -11.95 18.61 1.21
C THR A 105 -12.13 19.86 0.36
N GLU A 106 -13.21 19.94 -0.41
CA GLU A 106 -13.62 21.18 -1.07
C GLU A 106 -13.67 22.30 -0.02
N VAL A 107 -12.70 23.21 -0.06
CA VAL A 107 -12.75 24.45 0.71
C VAL A 107 -13.75 25.33 -0.03
N ARG A 108 -15.01 25.34 0.43
CA ARG A 108 -15.97 26.37 0.06
C ARG A 108 -15.68 27.66 0.81
#